data_AF-A0A0R2PVY0-F1
#
_entry.id   AF-A0A0R2PVY0-F1
#
_cell.length_a   1.000
_cell.length_b   1.000
_cell.length_c   1.000
_cell.angle_alpha   90.00
_cell.angle_beta   90.00
_cell.angle_gamma   90.00
#
_symmetry.space_group_name_H-M   'P 1'
#
loop_
_entity.id
_entity.type
_entity.pdbx_description
1 polymer ?
#
loop_
_entity_poly.entity_id
_entity_poly.type
_entity_poly.pdbx_seq_one_letter_code
_entity_poly.pdbx_strand_id
1 'polypeptide(L)'
;MMIRDSAATMAAALAKKEISAVDLANQHYEQIAAVDKDVHAFLYLDKEGALAQAAEVDKKRAAGEKLSPLAGVPLALKDVLTQKGV
;
A
#
# COMPACT_ATOMS: atom_id res chain seq x y z
N MET A 1 8.23 10.47 -4.79
CA MET A 1 7.52 9.17 -4.76
C MET A 1 8.38 8.17 -4.02
N MET A 2 7.81 7.39 -3.10
CA MET A 2 8.52 6.41 -2.27
C MET A 2 8.56 5.00 -2.89
N ILE A 3 8.16 4.86 -4.15
CA ILE A 3 8.02 3.57 -4.85
C ILE A 3 9.32 2.76 -5.00
N ARG A 4 10.48 3.38 -4.74
CA ARG A 4 11.81 2.75 -4.75
C ARG A 4 12.40 2.56 -3.35
N ASP A 5 11.70 3.01 -2.32
CA ASP A 5 12.16 2.89 -0.94
C ASP A 5 11.90 1.49 -0.40
N SER A 6 12.61 1.12 0.67
CA SER A 6 12.34 -0.14 1.38
C SER A 6 11.02 -0.07 2.16
N ALA A 7 10.41 -1.22 2.44
CA ALA A 7 9.26 -1.29 3.34
C ALA A 7 9.53 -0.65 4.71
N ALA A 8 10.76 -0.77 5.24
CA ALA A 8 11.15 -0.14 6.49
C ALA A 8 11.19 1.39 6.40
N THR A 9 11.66 1.93 5.27
CA THR A 9 11.67 3.37 5.00
C THR A 9 10.24 3.91 4.87
N MET A 10 9.38 3.22 4.13
CA MET A 10 7.96 3.57 4.00
C MET A 10 7.26 3.54 5.37
N ALA A 11 7.49 2.47 6.16
CA ALA A 11 6.95 2.35 7.50
C ALA A 11 7.39 3.51 8.42
N ALA A 12 8.65 3.92 8.34
CA ALA A 12 9.16 5.06 9.12
C ALA A 12 8.49 6.38 8.71
N ALA A 13 8.29 6.62 7.41
CA ALA A 13 7.60 7.80 6.91
C ALA A 13 6.12 7.83 7.34
N LEU A 14 5.44 6.67 7.31
CA LEU A 14 4.10 6.52 7.88
C LEU A 14 4.13 6.79 9.40
N ALA A 15 5.06 6.23 10.17
CA ALA A 15 5.13 6.50 11.61
C ALA A 15 5.33 8.00 11.92
N LYS A 16 6.13 8.69 11.12
CA LYS A 16 6.40 10.15 11.23
C LYS A 16 5.31 11.05 10.65
N LYS A 17 4.26 10.47 10.04
CA LYS A 17 3.19 11.20 9.34
C LYS A 17 3.71 12.07 8.18
N GLU A 18 4.82 11.68 7.56
CA GLU A 18 5.38 12.33 6.37
C GLU A 18 4.55 12.01 5.12
N ILE A 19 3.80 10.89 5.15
CA ILE A 19 2.89 10.46 4.10
C ILE A 19 1.68 9.73 4.70
N SER A 20 0.53 9.79 4.02
CA SER A 20 -0.64 8.96 4.33
C SER A 20 -0.51 7.58 3.68
N ALA A 21 -1.16 6.56 4.23
CA ALA A 21 -1.20 5.24 3.61
C ALA A 21 -1.94 5.29 2.26
N VAL A 22 -2.97 6.13 2.14
CA VAL A 22 -3.69 6.36 0.89
C VAL A 22 -2.79 6.97 -0.19
N ASP A 23 -2.01 8.00 0.14
CA ASP A 23 -1.10 8.62 -0.82
C ASP A 23 0.01 7.66 -1.23
N LEU A 24 0.53 6.87 -0.28
CA LEU A 24 1.54 5.86 -0.58
C LEU A 24 0.98 4.79 -1.54
N ALA A 25 -0.22 4.25 -1.26
CA ALA A 25 -0.87 3.29 -2.14
C ALA A 25 -1.14 3.87 -3.54
N ASN A 26 -1.60 5.13 -3.63
CA ASN A 26 -1.81 5.80 -4.91
C ASN A 26 -0.52 5.95 -5.72
N GLN A 27 0.61 6.31 -5.08
CA GLN A 27 1.91 6.36 -5.78
C GLN A 27 2.29 5.00 -6.40
N HIS A 28 1.99 3.89 -5.72
CA HIS A 28 2.24 2.55 -6.28
C HIS A 28 1.27 2.22 -7.42
N TYR A 29 -0.01 2.56 -7.32
CA TYR A 29 -0.96 2.37 -8.43
C TYR A 29 -0.62 3.22 -9.66
N GLU A 30 -0.13 4.45 -9.47
CA GLU A 30 0.38 5.30 -10.54
C GLU A 30 1.57 4.64 -11.25
N GLN A 31 2.50 4.06 -10.48
CA GLN A 31 3.63 3.33 -11.04
C GLN A 31 3.17 2.10 -11.82
N ILE A 32 2.24 1.30 -11.27
CA ILE A 32 1.67 0.13 -11.95
C ILE A 32 1.04 0.56 -13.29
N ALA A 33 0.20 1.59 -13.29
CA ALA A 33 -0.44 2.10 -14.49
C ALA A 33 0.57 2.57 -15.55
N ALA A 34 1.70 3.15 -15.12
CA ALA A 34 2.73 3.64 -16.02
C ALA A 34 3.56 2.52 -16.69
N VAL A 35 3.79 1.40 -16.00
CA VAL A 35 4.81 0.41 -16.43
C VAL A 35 4.28 -0.99 -16.69
N ASP A 36 3.18 -1.41 -16.07
CA ASP A 36 2.79 -2.82 -16.07
C ASP A 36 2.23 -3.31 -17.41
N LYS A 37 1.88 -2.38 -18.31
CA LYS A 37 1.59 -2.69 -19.72
C LYS A 37 2.77 -3.34 -20.46
N ASP A 38 4.00 -3.11 -20.00
CA ASP A 38 5.22 -3.65 -20.62
C ASP A 38 5.81 -4.80 -19.78
N VAL A 39 5.59 -4.79 -18.46
CA VAL A 39 6.15 -5.78 -17.52
C VAL A 39 5.24 -6.99 -17.32
N HIS A 40 3.93 -6.79 -17.35
CA HIS A 40 2.91 -7.82 -17.09
C HIS A 40 3.11 -8.58 -15.76
N ALA A 41 3.41 -7.84 -14.68
CA ALA A 41 3.65 -8.43 -13.36
C ALA A 41 2.37 -8.71 -12.57
N PHE A 42 1.28 -7.97 -12.78
CA PHE A 42 0.04 -8.12 -12.02
C PHE A 42 -1.04 -8.85 -12.83
N LEU A 43 -1.69 -9.84 -12.20
CA LEU A 43 -2.84 -10.55 -12.78
C LEU A 43 -4.18 -9.91 -12.39
N TYR A 44 -4.24 -9.38 -11.16
CA TYR A 44 -5.43 -8.74 -10.62
C TYR A 44 -5.01 -7.55 -9.74
N LEU A 45 -5.79 -6.47 -9.80
CA LEU A 45 -5.56 -5.24 -9.03
C LEU A 45 -6.82 -4.89 -8.21
N ASP A 46 -6.78 -5.18 -6.92
CA ASP A 46 -7.83 -4.78 -5.97
C ASP A 46 -7.69 -3.31 -5.53
N LYS A 47 -7.81 -2.36 -6.48
CA LYS A 47 -7.56 -0.94 -6.21
C LYS A 47 -8.50 -0.37 -5.14
N GLU A 48 -9.79 -0.71 -5.23
CA GLU A 48 -10.79 -0.24 -4.28
C GLU A 48 -10.53 -0.81 -2.88
N GLY A 49 -10.31 -2.12 -2.76
CA GLY A 49 -10.04 -2.76 -1.48
C GLY A 49 -8.75 -2.30 -0.83
N ALA A 50 -7.69 -2.07 -1.61
CA ALA A 50 -6.41 -1.55 -1.11
C ALA A 50 -6.55 -0.10 -0.58
N LEU A 51 -7.24 0.78 -1.31
CA LEU A 51 -7.45 2.16 -0.88
C LEU A 51 -8.38 2.26 0.33
N ALA A 52 -9.41 1.41 0.41
CA ALA A 52 -10.26 1.33 1.59
C ALA A 52 -9.48 0.88 2.84
N GLN A 53 -8.62 -0.13 2.71
CA GLN A 53 -7.74 -0.57 3.80
C GLN A 53 -6.73 0.51 4.22
N ALA A 54 -6.15 1.22 3.25
CA ALA A 54 -5.23 2.32 3.52
C ALA A 54 -5.91 3.46 4.30
N ALA A 55 -7.13 3.85 3.90
CA ALA A 55 -7.90 4.89 4.59
C ALA A 55 -8.23 4.49 6.05
N GLU A 56 -8.58 3.22 6.27
CA GLU A 56 -8.83 2.72 7.63
C GLU A 56 -7.54 2.72 8.48
N VAL A 57 -6.39 2.37 7.90
CA VAL A 57 -5.10 2.48 8.59
C VAL A 57 -4.79 3.94 8.94
N ASP A 58 -5.02 4.88 8.03
CA ASP A 58 -4.80 6.31 8.29
C ASP A 58 -5.68 6.82 9.43
N LYS A 59 -6.95 6.40 9.49
CA LYS A 59 -7.85 6.70 10.60
C LYS A 59 -7.31 6.18 11.93
N LYS A 60 -6.87 4.92 12.00
CA LYS A 60 -6.30 4.33 13.21
C LYS A 60 -4.99 5.01 13.64
N ARG A 61 -4.13 5.37 12.68
CA ARG A 61 -2.91 6.15 12.91
C ARG A 61 -3.23 7.53 13.48
N ALA A 62 -4.26 8.20 12.95
CA ALA A 62 -4.70 9.50 13.44
C ALA A 62 -5.27 9.41 14.87
N ALA A 63 -5.95 8.32 15.20
CA ALA A 63 -6.46 8.02 16.54
C ALA A 63 -5.36 7.64 17.56
N GLY A 64 -4.10 7.48 17.13
CA GLY A 64 -2.99 7.11 18.01
C GLY A 64 -3.02 5.65 18.46
N GLU A 65 -3.73 4.79 17.73
CA GLU A 65 -3.77 3.36 18.03
C GLU A 65 -2.39 2.71 17.85
N LYS A 66 -2.09 1.70 18.68
CA LYS A 66 -0.89 0.88 18.50
C LYS A 66 -1.12 -0.09 17.34
N LEU A 67 -0.41 0.11 16.23
CA LEU A 67 -0.54 -0.70 15.02
C LEU A 67 0.69 -1.57 14.75
N SER A 68 0.55 -2.46 13.77
CA SER A 68 1.67 -3.24 13.22
C SER A 68 2.79 -2.33 12.70
N PRO A 69 4.07 -2.73 12.78
CA PRO A 69 5.19 -1.99 12.18
C PRO A 69 5.05 -1.75 10.67
N LEU A 70 4.22 -2.53 9.96
CA LEU A 70 3.96 -2.39 8.52
C LEU A 70 2.56 -1.83 8.21
N ALA A 71 1.84 -1.30 9.20
CA ALA A 71 0.51 -0.76 8.96
C ALA A 71 0.54 0.39 7.94
N GLY A 72 -0.08 0.16 6.78
CA GLY A 72 -0.17 1.12 5.68
C GLY A 72 0.90 0.97 4.60
N VAL A 73 1.85 0.05 4.76
CA VAL A 73 2.81 -0.30 3.71
C VAL A 73 2.12 -1.16 2.65
N PRO A 74 2.16 -0.80 1.35
CA PRO A 74 1.53 -1.59 0.30
C PRO A 74 2.17 -2.96 0.11
N LEU A 75 1.35 -3.96 -0.23
CA LEU A 75 1.76 -5.34 -0.49
C LEU A 75 1.10 -5.84 -1.77
N ALA A 76 1.87 -6.56 -2.59
CA ALA A 76 1.35 -7.38 -3.68
C ALA A 76 1.46 -8.86 -3.30
N LEU A 77 0.43 -9.64 -3.61
CA LEU A 77 0.38 -11.08 -3.33
C LEU A 77 0.65 -11.87 -4.60
N LYS A 78 1.42 -12.96 -4.49
CA LYS A 78 1.54 -13.93 -5.57
C LYS A 78 0.20 -14.68 -5.70
N ASP A 79 -0.27 -14.88 -6.92
CA ASP A 79 -1.58 -15.51 -7.23
C ASP A 79 -1.67 -17.02 -6.95
N VAL A 80 -0.80 -17.53 -6.09
CA VAL A 80 -0.88 -18.86 -5.49
C VAL A 80 -1.33 -18.80 -4.03
N LEU A 81 -1.57 -17.59 -3.52
CA LEU A 81 -2.06 -17.29 -2.18
C LEU A 81 -3.54 -16.93 -2.26
N THR A 82 -4.32 -17.34 -1.28
CA THR A 82 -5.74 -16.98 -1.20
C THR A 82 -5.91 -15.62 -0.54
N GLN A 83 -6.78 -14.78 -1.12
CA GLN A 83 -7.22 -13.52 -0.54
C GLN A 83 -8.73 -13.58 -0.32
N LYS A 84 -9.20 -13.23 0.88
CA LYS A 84 -10.64 -13.25 1.15
C LYS A 84 -11.34 -12.15 0.36
N GLY A 85 -12.30 -12.53 -0.49
CA GLY A 85 -13.11 -11.57 -1.26
C GLY A 85 -12.56 -11.23 -2.65
N VAL A 86 -11.47 -11.87 -3.06
CA VAL A 86 -10.88 -11.86 -4.40
C VAL A 86 -10.82 -13.30 -4.88
#